data_AF-A0A520K166-F1
#
_entry.id   AF-A0A520K166-F1
#
_cell.length_a   1.000
_cell.length_b   1.000
_cell.length_c   1.000
_cell.angle_alpha   90.00
_cell.angle_beta   90.00
_cell.angle_gamma   90.00
#
_symmetry.space_group_name_H-M   'P 1'
#
loop_
_entity.id
_entity.type
_entity.pdbx_description
1 polymer ?
#
loop_
_entity_poly.entity_id
_entity_poly.type
_entity_poly.pdbx_seq_one_letter_code
_entity_poly.pdbx_strand_id
1 'polypeptide(L)'
;MDQQLAAGAEAVIERSDNLIIKRRMPKNYRLPDLDTRIRSTRTRMEAKLLSEARRCGVPTPIIHDVDLMNYTITMEFIAGQPLKNVLDMRVSERVGELVGRLHGCGIIHGDLTTSNLILNDADNRIYFIDFGLGYFERNVESQGVDVHVLFQTFMSTHGDPGLEGAFSAGYRRTFTGADQVLDRVREIEARGRYR
;
A
#
# COMPACT_ATOMS: atom_id res chain seq x y z
N MET A 1 12.80 -16.90 -17.46
CA MET A 1 14.17 -16.45 -17.11
C MET A 1 13.98 -15.49 -15.95
N ASP A 2 14.46 -15.83 -14.75
CA ASP A 2 14.15 -15.05 -13.55
C ASP A 2 14.92 -13.72 -13.58
N GLN A 3 14.19 -12.61 -13.48
CA GLN A 3 14.77 -11.27 -13.46
C GLN A 3 14.58 -10.68 -12.07
N GLN A 4 15.67 -10.38 -11.38
CA GLN A 4 15.60 -9.62 -10.13
C GLN A 4 15.14 -8.19 -10.45
N LEU A 5 13.97 -7.81 -9.93
CA LEU A 5 13.38 -6.49 -10.20
C LEU A 5 13.81 -5.45 -9.16
N ALA A 6 13.98 -5.87 -7.90
CA ALA A 6 14.40 -5.00 -6.83
C ALA A 6 15.04 -5.78 -5.67
N ALA A 7 16.05 -5.15 -5.06
CA ALA A 7 16.52 -5.51 -3.72
C ALA A 7 16.13 -4.37 -2.79
N GLY A 8 15.00 -4.53 -2.09
CA GLY A 8 14.61 -3.61 -1.04
C GLY A 8 15.42 -3.85 0.23
N ALA A 9 15.33 -2.90 1.17
CA ALA A 9 15.92 -3.08 2.49
C ALA A 9 15.34 -4.28 3.26
N GLU A 10 14.17 -4.81 2.89
CA GLU A 10 13.51 -5.90 3.64
C GLU A 10 13.25 -7.19 2.85
N ALA A 11 13.19 -7.12 1.52
CA ALA A 11 12.86 -8.26 0.69
C ALA A 11 13.59 -8.19 -0.67
N VAL A 12 13.85 -9.37 -1.22
CA VAL A 12 14.27 -9.54 -2.61
C VAL A 12 13.01 -9.83 -3.43
N ILE A 13 12.87 -9.12 -4.55
CA ILE A 13 11.75 -9.26 -5.48
C ILE A 13 12.30 -9.77 -6.81
N GLU A 14 11.84 -10.95 -7.18
CA GLU A 14 12.17 -11.63 -8.44
C GLU A 14 10.91 -11.75 -9.28
N ARG A 15 11.05 -11.54 -10.59
CA ARG A 15 9.99 -11.81 -11.56
C ARG A 15 10.30 -13.09 -12.30
N SER A 16 9.31 -13.98 -12.32
CA SER A 16 9.31 -15.20 -13.12
C SER A 16 8.04 -15.19 -13.97
N ASP A 17 8.19 -14.95 -15.27
CA ASP A 17 7.09 -14.78 -16.23
C ASP A 17 6.04 -13.74 -15.80
N ASN A 18 4.84 -14.20 -15.45
CA ASN A 18 3.71 -13.37 -14.98
C ASN A 18 3.56 -13.40 -13.44
N LEU A 19 4.60 -13.81 -12.72
CA LEU A 19 4.62 -13.89 -11.27
C LEU A 19 5.72 -13.01 -10.67
N ILE A 20 5.42 -12.50 -9.48
CA ILE A 20 6.35 -11.88 -8.55
C ILE A 20 6.58 -12.83 -7.39
N ILE A 21 7.85 -13.09 -7.09
CA ILE A 21 8.31 -13.85 -5.94
C ILE A 21 8.97 -12.87 -4.99
N LYS A 22 8.34 -12.62 -3.84
CA LYS A 22 8.84 -11.72 -2.80
C LYS A 22 9.36 -12.55 -1.64
N ARG A 23 10.68 -12.54 -1.42
CA ARG A 23 11.35 -13.29 -0.34
C ARG A 23 11.93 -12.35 0.71
N ARG A 24 11.61 -12.58 1.98
CA ARG A 24 12.14 -11.79 3.10
C ARG A 24 13.45 -12.37 3.63
N MET A 25 14.54 -11.65 3.38
CA MET A 25 15.89 -12.08 3.75
C MET A 25 16.20 -11.78 5.22
N PRO A 26 17.00 -12.63 5.90
CA PRO A 26 17.39 -12.41 7.29
C PRO A 26 18.20 -11.13 7.45
N LYS A 27 18.09 -10.49 8.63
CA LYS A 27 18.84 -9.28 8.97
C LYS A 27 19.80 -9.52 10.12
N ASN A 28 21.09 -9.52 9.81
CA ASN A 28 22.17 -9.83 10.76
C ASN A 28 22.27 -8.85 11.94
N TYR A 29 21.66 -7.67 11.85
CA TYR A 29 21.60 -6.70 12.95
C TYR A 29 20.50 -7.00 13.98
N ARG A 30 19.59 -7.94 13.72
CA ARG A 30 18.51 -8.35 14.63
C ARG A 30 18.88 -9.65 15.35
N LEU A 31 18.37 -9.82 16.56
CA LEU A 31 18.43 -11.12 17.25
C LEU A 31 17.72 -12.20 16.41
N PRO A 32 18.28 -13.42 16.26
CA PRO A 32 17.74 -14.45 15.36
C PRO A 32 16.26 -14.78 15.59
N ASP A 33 15.83 -14.90 16.85
CA ASP A 33 14.44 -15.20 17.21
C ASP A 33 13.49 -14.05 16.84
N LEU A 34 13.93 -12.81 17.05
CA LEU A 34 13.16 -11.63 16.69
C LEU A 34 13.01 -11.51 15.17
N ASP A 35 14.10 -11.70 14.42
CA ASP A 35 14.08 -11.63 12.97
C ASP A 35 13.16 -12.69 12.36
N THR A 36 13.25 -13.92 12.85
CA THR A 36 12.36 -15.03 12.45
C THR A 36 10.89 -14.70 12.72
N ARG A 37 10.58 -14.19 13.92
CA ARG A 37 9.21 -13.77 14.26
C ARG A 37 8.70 -12.65 13.35
N ILE A 38 9.51 -11.63 13.09
CA ILE A 38 9.16 -10.51 12.21
C ILE A 38 8.88 -11.00 10.79
N ARG A 39 9.78 -11.79 10.21
CA ARG A 39 9.62 -12.32 8.85
C ARG A 39 8.39 -13.20 8.72
N SER A 40 8.18 -14.12 9.67
CA SER A 40 6.99 -14.98 9.69
C SER A 40 5.69 -14.16 9.78
N THR A 41 5.64 -13.22 10.73
CA THR A 41 4.45 -12.39 10.98
C THR A 41 4.13 -11.52 9.78
N ARG A 42 5.13 -10.81 9.22
CA ARG A 42 4.93 -9.95 8.05
C ARG A 42 4.51 -10.73 6.81
N THR A 43 5.11 -11.89 6.55
CA THR A 43 4.73 -12.74 5.40
C THR A 43 3.27 -13.17 5.51
N ARG A 44 2.85 -13.65 6.69
CA ARG A 44 1.45 -14.05 6.93
C ARG A 44 0.49 -12.87 6.83
N MET A 45 0.84 -11.74 7.44
CA MET A 45 -0.03 -10.56 7.46
C MET A 45 -0.19 -9.95 6.08
N GLU A 46 0.89 -9.80 5.33
CA GLU A 46 0.86 -9.27 3.96
C GLU A 46 -0.04 -10.12 3.05
N ALA A 47 0.12 -11.45 3.09
CA ALA A 47 -0.74 -12.36 2.32
C ALA A 47 -2.22 -12.25 2.71
N LYS A 48 -2.50 -12.16 4.01
CA LYS A 48 -3.86 -11.99 4.52
C LYS A 48 -4.46 -10.65 4.08
N LEU A 49 -3.73 -9.55 4.21
CA LEU A 49 -4.21 -8.20 3.88
C LEU A 49 -4.47 -8.04 2.39
N LEU A 50 -3.58 -8.55 1.53
CA LEU A 50 -3.78 -8.58 0.07
C LEU A 50 -5.10 -9.29 -0.30
N SER A 51 -5.37 -10.42 0.34
CA SER A 51 -6.58 -11.21 0.10
C SER A 51 -7.86 -10.52 0.60
N GLU A 52 -7.83 -9.95 1.81
CA GLU A 52 -8.99 -9.25 2.37
C GLU A 52 -9.28 -7.93 1.66
N ALA A 53 -8.25 -7.16 1.28
CA ALA A 53 -8.40 -5.94 0.48
C ALA A 53 -9.11 -6.25 -0.84
N ARG A 54 -8.73 -7.34 -1.52
CA ARG A 54 -9.39 -7.82 -2.74
C ARG A 54 -10.87 -8.12 -2.52
N ARG A 55 -11.22 -8.81 -1.44
CA ARG A 55 -12.62 -9.10 -1.09
C ARG A 55 -13.43 -7.84 -0.79
N CYS A 56 -12.77 -6.81 -0.26
CA CYS A 56 -13.35 -5.49 -0.04
C CYS A 56 -13.39 -4.60 -1.31
N GLY A 57 -13.09 -5.18 -2.49
CA GLY A 57 -13.23 -4.49 -3.77
C GLY A 57 -12.08 -3.54 -4.09
N VAL A 58 -10.92 -3.72 -3.45
CA VAL A 58 -9.66 -3.03 -3.77
C VAL A 58 -8.81 -3.95 -4.64
N PRO A 59 -8.45 -3.59 -5.88
CA PRO A 59 -7.59 -4.43 -6.70
C PRO A 59 -6.21 -4.62 -6.05
N THR A 60 -5.78 -5.87 -5.90
CA THR A 60 -4.47 -6.27 -5.35
C THR A 60 -3.97 -7.48 -6.14
N PRO A 61 -2.67 -7.79 -6.22
CA PRO A 61 -2.18 -9.02 -6.86
C PRO A 61 -2.88 -10.29 -6.35
N ILE A 62 -3.21 -11.22 -7.25
CA ILE A 62 -3.66 -12.56 -6.84
C ILE A 62 -2.49 -13.31 -6.20
N ILE A 63 -2.69 -13.85 -5.01
CA ILE A 63 -1.71 -14.72 -4.37
C ILE A 63 -1.79 -16.11 -4.99
N HIS A 64 -0.65 -16.61 -5.46
CA HIS A 64 -0.51 -17.96 -5.99
C HIS A 64 -0.01 -18.94 -4.92
N ASP A 65 0.95 -18.52 -4.10
CA ASP A 65 1.53 -19.37 -3.05
C ASP A 65 2.09 -18.54 -1.88
N VAL A 66 2.11 -19.15 -0.69
CA VAL A 66 2.68 -18.57 0.53
C VAL A 66 3.50 -19.61 1.27
N ASP A 67 4.82 -19.48 1.19
CA ASP A 67 5.77 -20.34 1.89
C ASP A 67 6.25 -19.66 3.18
N LEU A 68 5.71 -20.09 4.32
CA LEU A 68 6.08 -19.57 5.64
C LEU A 68 7.42 -20.11 6.16
N MET A 69 7.94 -21.21 5.60
CA MET A 69 9.26 -21.76 5.97
C MET A 69 10.38 -20.90 5.36
N ASN A 70 10.17 -20.48 4.11
CA ASN A 70 11.12 -19.64 3.36
C ASN A 70 10.75 -18.15 3.35
N TYR A 71 9.71 -17.74 4.08
CA TYR A 71 9.21 -16.35 4.16
C TYR A 71 8.99 -15.72 2.77
N THR A 72 8.35 -16.48 1.89
CA THR A 72 8.16 -16.13 0.48
C THR A 72 6.67 -16.03 0.14
N ILE A 73 6.30 -15.01 -0.63
CA ILE A 73 4.98 -14.88 -1.24
C ILE A 73 5.16 -14.87 -2.75
N THR A 74 4.45 -15.76 -3.43
CA THR A 74 4.35 -15.76 -4.90
C THR A 74 2.99 -15.19 -5.29
N MET A 75 2.98 -14.14 -6.10
CA MET A 75 1.76 -13.42 -6.48
C MET A 75 1.80 -12.95 -7.94
N GLU A 76 0.66 -12.57 -8.46
CA GLU A 76 0.49 -12.03 -9.81
C GLU A 76 1.40 -10.83 -10.06
N PHE A 77 2.08 -10.81 -11.21
CA PHE A 77 2.74 -9.62 -11.71
C PHE A 77 1.72 -8.65 -12.30
N ILE A 78 1.64 -7.44 -11.75
CA ILE A 78 0.80 -6.38 -12.30
C ILE A 78 1.62 -5.55 -13.28
N ALA A 79 1.35 -5.73 -14.57
CA ALA A 79 1.87 -4.85 -15.61
C ALA A 79 1.23 -3.47 -15.51
N GLY A 80 2.00 -2.40 -15.69
CA GLY A 80 1.50 -1.03 -15.63
C GLY A 80 2.54 -0.05 -15.11
N GLN A 81 2.10 1.19 -14.87
CA GLN A 81 2.96 2.26 -14.37
C GLN A 81 2.70 2.55 -12.90
N PRO A 82 3.75 2.68 -12.06
CA PRO A 82 3.60 3.20 -10.70
C PRO A 82 2.95 4.59 -10.74
N LEU A 83 2.01 4.86 -9.83
CA LEU A 83 1.25 6.12 -9.85
C LEU A 83 2.12 7.36 -9.72
N LYS A 84 3.30 7.25 -9.10
CA LYS A 84 4.28 8.35 -9.02
C LYS A 84 4.69 8.95 -10.37
N ASN A 85 4.39 8.28 -11.49
CA ASN A 85 4.71 8.75 -12.84
C ASN A 85 3.47 9.24 -13.63
N VAL A 86 2.26 8.91 -13.19
CA VAL A 86 1.01 9.09 -13.94
C VAL A 86 -0.13 9.68 -13.11
N LEU A 87 0.21 10.32 -11.99
CA LEU A 87 -0.78 10.89 -11.09
C LEU A 87 -1.38 12.19 -11.67
N ASP A 88 -2.70 12.22 -11.77
CA ASP A 88 -3.50 13.41 -12.04
C ASP A 88 -4.70 13.47 -11.09
N MET A 89 -5.51 14.52 -11.15
CA MET A 89 -6.69 14.67 -10.29
C MET A 89 -7.71 13.53 -10.46
N ARG A 90 -7.91 13.01 -11.67
CA ARG A 90 -8.87 11.94 -11.94
C ARG A 90 -8.38 10.61 -11.33
N VAL A 91 -7.10 10.30 -11.47
CA VAL A 91 -6.47 9.14 -10.84
C VAL A 91 -6.51 9.29 -9.32
N SER A 92 -6.17 10.47 -8.79
CA SER A 92 -6.20 10.76 -7.36
C SER A 92 -7.58 10.54 -6.73
N GLU A 93 -8.63 10.99 -7.40
CA GLU A 93 -10.02 10.77 -6.98
C GLU A 93 -10.36 9.27 -6.90
N ARG A 94 -9.93 8.48 -7.89
CA ARG A 94 -10.11 7.02 -7.89
C ARG A 94 -9.30 6.34 -6.79
N VAL A 95 -8.09 6.83 -6.49
CA VAL A 95 -7.30 6.36 -5.34
C VAL A 95 -8.08 6.63 -4.04
N GLY A 96 -8.67 7.81 -3.90
CA GLY A 96 -9.55 8.15 -2.76
C GLY A 96 -10.65 7.12 -2.54
N GLU A 97 -11.38 6.75 -3.60
CA GLU A 97 -12.44 5.73 -3.51
C GLU A 97 -11.91 4.35 -3.07
N LEU A 98 -10.73 3.96 -3.55
CA LEU A 98 -10.14 2.67 -3.20
C LEU A 98 -9.61 2.65 -1.76
N VAL A 99 -8.99 3.74 -1.31
CA VAL A 99 -8.54 3.89 0.09
C VAL A 99 -9.75 3.93 1.02
N GLY A 100 -10.87 4.54 0.61
CA GLY A 100 -12.09 4.56 1.41
C GLY A 100 -12.68 3.16 1.62
N ARG A 101 -12.67 2.33 0.57
CA ARG A 101 -13.02 0.90 0.69
C ARG A 101 -12.06 0.14 1.61
N LEU A 102 -10.75 0.39 1.46
CA LEU A 102 -9.71 -0.24 2.29
C LEU A 102 -9.92 0.07 3.78
N HIS A 103 -10.08 1.35 4.12
CA HIS A 103 -10.31 1.81 5.49
C HIS A 103 -11.69 1.39 6.02
N GLY A 104 -12.72 1.36 5.18
CA GLY A 104 -14.04 0.82 5.52
C GLY A 104 -14.02 -0.67 5.88
N CYS A 105 -13.11 -1.42 5.26
CA CYS A 105 -12.81 -2.82 5.59
C CYS A 105 -12.04 -2.97 6.91
N GLY A 106 -11.51 -1.87 7.47
CA GLY A 106 -10.66 -1.87 8.65
C GLY A 106 -9.23 -2.32 8.34
N ILE A 107 -8.75 -2.06 7.13
CA ILE A 107 -7.37 -2.32 6.71
C ILE A 107 -6.61 -1.00 6.65
N ILE A 108 -5.45 -0.97 7.27
CA ILE A 108 -4.45 0.08 7.13
C ILE A 108 -3.31 -0.49 6.28
N HIS A 109 -2.89 0.23 5.24
CA HIS A 109 -1.81 -0.21 4.37
C HIS A 109 -0.46 -0.13 5.09
N GLY A 110 -0.24 0.93 5.87
CA GLY A 110 0.95 1.13 6.70
C GLY A 110 2.19 1.62 5.95
N ASP A 111 2.11 1.74 4.62
CA ASP A 111 3.12 2.30 3.73
C ASP A 111 2.47 2.80 2.43
N LEU A 112 1.36 3.55 2.58
CA LEU A 112 0.55 3.98 1.43
C LEU A 112 1.23 5.10 0.65
N THR A 113 2.08 4.74 -0.31
CA THR A 113 2.79 5.68 -1.19
C THR A 113 2.37 5.51 -2.65
N THR A 114 2.58 6.53 -3.49
CA THR A 114 2.33 6.43 -4.94
C THR A 114 3.20 5.40 -5.67
N SER A 115 4.26 4.89 -5.03
CA SER A 115 5.09 3.80 -5.58
C SER A 115 4.48 2.41 -5.31
N ASN A 116 3.64 2.29 -4.28
CA ASN A 116 2.93 1.06 -3.92
C ASN A 116 1.56 0.95 -4.59
N LEU A 117 1.29 1.83 -5.56
CA LEU A 117 0.08 1.84 -6.38
C LEU A 117 0.47 1.75 -7.86
N ILE A 118 -0.16 0.84 -8.60
CA ILE A 118 0.12 0.62 -10.04
C ILE A 118 -1.16 0.85 -10.84
N LEU A 119 -1.09 1.73 -11.85
CA LEU A 119 -2.12 1.84 -12.88
C LEU A 119 -1.85 0.80 -13.96
N ASN A 120 -2.73 -0.20 -14.08
CA ASN A 120 -2.62 -1.24 -15.09
C ASN A 120 -3.08 -0.74 -16.46
N ASP A 121 -2.24 -0.91 -17.48
CA ASP A 121 -2.51 -0.38 -18.82
C ASP A 121 -3.64 -1.11 -19.56
N ALA A 122 -3.91 -2.38 -19.21
CA ALA A 122 -4.84 -3.23 -19.94
C ALA A 122 -6.30 -3.07 -19.45
N ASP A 123 -6.51 -2.99 -18.13
CA ASP A 123 -7.85 -2.88 -17.54
C ASP A 123 -8.12 -1.49 -16.91
N ASN A 124 -7.12 -0.59 -16.96
CA ASN A 124 -7.16 0.75 -16.39
C ASN A 124 -7.47 0.75 -14.88
N ARG A 125 -7.24 -0.34 -14.14
CA ARG A 125 -7.46 -0.41 -12.68
C ARG A 125 -6.20 0.00 -11.92
N ILE A 126 -6.42 0.49 -10.69
CA ILE A 126 -5.34 0.84 -9.76
C ILE A 126 -5.18 -0.32 -8.79
N TYR A 127 -4.03 -0.96 -8.83
CA TYR A 127 -3.67 -2.07 -7.95
C TYR A 127 -2.84 -1.58 -6.77
N PHE A 128 -3.19 -2.05 -5.58
CA PHE A 128 -2.43 -1.83 -4.35
C PHE A 128 -1.48 -2.99 -4.16
N ILE A 129 -0.20 -2.69 -3.92
CA ILE A 129 0.85 -3.66 -3.69
C ILE A 129 1.59 -3.37 -2.37
N ASP A 130 2.32 -4.36 -1.87
CA ASP A 130 3.15 -4.23 -0.67
C ASP A 130 2.42 -3.84 0.63
N PHE A 131 1.66 -4.78 1.18
CA PHE A 131 1.08 -4.67 2.53
C PHE A 131 2.07 -5.11 3.62
N GLY A 132 3.38 -4.98 3.39
CA GLY A 132 4.41 -5.50 4.28
C GLY A 132 4.44 -4.89 5.69
N LEU A 133 3.86 -3.70 5.84
CA LEU A 133 3.69 -2.99 7.11
C LEU A 133 2.21 -2.81 7.51
N GLY A 134 1.28 -3.38 6.73
CA GLY A 134 -0.14 -3.21 6.96
C GLY A 134 -0.67 -4.01 8.13
N TYR A 135 -1.85 -3.64 8.59
CA TYR A 135 -2.52 -4.25 9.73
C TYR A 135 -4.03 -3.98 9.71
N PHE A 136 -4.78 -4.71 10.53
CA PHE A 136 -6.21 -4.47 10.72
C PHE A 136 -6.43 -3.50 11.87
N GLU A 137 -7.08 -2.37 11.60
CA GLU A 137 -7.40 -1.33 12.56
C GLU A 137 -8.49 -0.40 11.99
N ARG A 138 -9.30 0.19 12.87
CA ARG A 138 -10.43 1.06 12.48
C ARG A 138 -10.37 2.45 13.11
N ASN A 139 -9.39 2.72 13.95
CA ASN A 139 -9.28 4.01 14.60
C ASN A 139 -8.88 5.12 13.59
N VAL A 140 -9.32 6.34 13.89
CA VAL A 140 -9.12 7.52 13.04
C VAL A 140 -7.64 7.93 12.97
N GLU A 141 -6.85 7.67 14.01
CA GLU A 141 -5.42 8.02 14.05
C GLU A 141 -4.64 7.24 12.98
N SER A 142 -4.76 5.91 12.98
CA SER A 142 -4.10 5.03 12.02
C SER A 142 -4.51 5.33 10.59
N GLN A 143 -5.80 5.57 10.35
CA GLN A 143 -6.31 5.97 9.03
C GLN A 143 -5.76 7.34 8.60
N GLY A 144 -5.69 8.29 9.54
CA GLY A 144 -5.14 9.62 9.30
C GLY A 144 -3.65 9.57 8.95
N VAL A 145 -2.87 8.75 9.67
CA VAL A 145 -1.45 8.54 9.36
C VAL A 145 -1.28 7.92 7.97
N ASP A 146 -2.07 6.93 7.60
CA ASP A 146 -1.98 6.26 6.28
C ASP A 146 -2.28 7.24 5.13
N VAL A 147 -3.34 8.05 5.25
CA VAL A 147 -3.66 9.11 4.25
C VAL A 147 -2.59 10.19 4.24
N HIS A 148 -2.08 10.59 5.40
CA HIS A 148 -1.04 11.61 5.49
C HIS A 148 0.24 11.18 4.76
N VAL A 149 0.67 9.91 4.90
CA VAL A 149 1.82 9.36 4.16
C VAL A 149 1.61 9.50 2.66
N LEU A 150 0.42 9.18 2.15
CA LEU A 150 0.10 9.35 0.73
C LEU A 150 0.19 10.82 0.30
N PHE A 151 -0.36 11.76 1.07
CA PHE A 151 -0.32 13.20 0.76
C PHE A 151 1.10 13.75 0.74
N GLN A 152 1.98 13.28 1.62
CA GLN A 152 3.42 13.62 1.55
C GLN A 152 4.06 13.19 0.22
N THR A 153 3.60 12.09 -0.37
CA THR A 153 4.08 11.65 -1.69
C THR A 153 3.52 12.50 -2.85
N PHE A 154 2.31 13.05 -2.72
CA PHE A 154 1.75 13.99 -3.70
C PHE A 154 2.57 15.28 -3.75
N MET A 155 2.87 15.84 -2.58
CA MET A 155 3.62 17.09 -2.44
C MET A 155 5.07 16.97 -2.93
N SER A 156 5.73 15.86 -2.62
CA SER A 156 7.15 15.67 -2.99
C SER A 156 7.37 15.35 -4.47
N THR A 157 6.38 14.77 -5.16
CA THR A 157 6.55 14.27 -6.54
C THR A 157 5.80 15.10 -7.58
N HIS A 158 4.62 15.64 -7.25
CA HIS A 158 3.70 16.20 -8.25
C HIS A 158 3.36 17.67 -8.04
N GLY A 159 3.43 18.18 -6.80
CA GLY A 159 3.29 19.61 -6.49
C GLY A 159 1.96 20.26 -6.87
N ASP A 160 0.97 19.48 -7.33
CA ASP A 160 -0.35 19.98 -7.73
C ASP A 160 -1.31 20.01 -6.52
N PRO A 161 -1.75 21.20 -6.08
CA PRO A 161 -2.63 21.35 -4.92
C PRO A 161 -4.03 20.74 -5.14
N GLY A 162 -4.44 20.42 -6.37
CA GLY A 162 -5.73 19.80 -6.68
C GLY A 162 -5.81 18.32 -6.29
N LEU A 163 -4.68 17.64 -6.11
CA LEU A 163 -4.63 16.19 -5.90
C LEU A 163 -5.27 15.77 -4.58
N GLU A 164 -4.98 16.45 -3.47
CA GLU A 164 -5.57 16.15 -2.16
C GLU A 164 -7.09 16.40 -2.16
N GLY A 165 -7.53 17.47 -2.84
CA GLY A 165 -8.95 17.78 -3.01
C GLY A 165 -9.68 16.69 -3.78
N ALA A 166 -9.10 16.24 -4.90
CA ALA A 166 -9.65 15.17 -5.71
C ALA A 166 -9.69 13.83 -4.94
N PHE A 167 -8.60 13.46 -4.27
CA PHE A 167 -8.57 12.29 -3.37
C PHE A 167 -9.69 12.38 -2.32
N SER A 168 -9.80 13.52 -1.65
CA SER A 168 -10.77 13.73 -0.58
C SER A 168 -12.22 13.60 -1.08
N ALA A 169 -12.50 14.01 -2.31
CA ALA A 169 -13.80 13.81 -2.94
C ALA A 169 -14.13 12.32 -3.14
N GLY A 170 -13.19 11.55 -3.69
CA GLY A 170 -13.36 10.11 -3.87
C GLY A 170 -13.46 9.33 -2.55
N TYR A 171 -12.61 9.69 -1.57
CA TYR A 171 -12.57 9.05 -0.25
C TYR A 171 -13.92 9.16 0.46
N ARG A 172 -14.53 10.35 0.46
CA ARG A 172 -15.88 10.59 1.03
C ARG A 172 -16.98 9.75 0.39
N ARG A 173 -16.88 9.43 -0.90
CA ARG A 173 -17.91 8.64 -1.60
C ARG A 173 -17.99 7.19 -1.12
N THR A 174 -16.92 6.67 -0.53
CA THR A 174 -16.81 5.24 -0.19
C THR A 174 -16.60 4.98 1.30
N PHE A 175 -16.33 6.01 2.10
CA PHE A 175 -16.06 5.86 3.53
C PHE A 175 -16.78 6.93 4.35
N THR A 176 -17.69 6.48 5.23
CA THR A 176 -18.51 7.37 6.07
C THR A 176 -17.68 8.13 7.11
N GLY A 177 -16.54 7.59 7.54
CA GLY A 177 -15.61 8.25 8.46
C GLY A 177 -14.64 9.22 7.79
N ALA A 178 -14.81 9.51 6.50
CA ALA A 178 -13.82 10.25 5.71
C ALA A 178 -13.50 11.63 6.29
N ASP A 179 -14.50 12.42 6.68
CA ASP A 179 -14.25 13.77 7.20
C ASP A 179 -13.45 13.76 8.50
N GLN A 180 -13.74 12.83 9.42
CA GLN A 180 -12.99 12.69 10.67
C GLN A 180 -11.51 12.37 10.41
N VAL A 181 -11.24 11.49 9.43
CA VAL A 181 -9.88 11.14 9.02
C VAL A 181 -9.19 12.32 8.34
N LEU A 182 -9.86 13.03 7.44
CA LEU A 182 -9.29 14.20 6.75
C LEU A 182 -9.01 15.35 7.72
N ASP A 183 -9.86 15.56 8.73
CA ASP A 183 -9.60 16.52 9.80
C ASP A 183 -8.37 16.09 10.62
N ARG A 184 -8.24 14.80 10.93
CA ARG A 184 -7.05 14.25 11.59
C ARG A 184 -5.77 14.42 10.77
N VAL A 185 -5.83 14.27 9.45
CA VAL A 185 -4.68 14.55 8.56
C VAL A 185 -4.21 15.99 8.72
N ARG A 186 -5.12 16.97 8.74
CA ARG A 186 -4.78 18.40 8.96
C ARG A 186 -4.13 18.63 10.32
N GLU A 187 -4.61 17.96 11.37
CA GLU A 187 -4.00 18.03 12.71
C GLU A 187 -2.56 17.47 12.72
N ILE A 188 -2.33 16.36 12.03
CA ILE A 188 -0.99 15.73 11.90
C ILE A 188 -0.04 16.69 11.17
N GLU A 189 -0.47 17.28 10.06
CA GLU A 189 0.32 18.24 9.29
C GLU A 189 0.70 19.48 10.09
N ALA A 190 -0.24 20.02 10.87
CA ALA A 190 0.02 21.16 11.74
C ALA A 190 1.15 20.84 12.72
N ARG A 191 1.15 19.65 13.35
CA ARG A 191 2.20 19.23 14.28
C ARG A 191 3.56 19.02 13.61
N GLY A 192 3.57 18.58 12.35
CA GLY A 192 4.79 18.38 11.57
C GLY A 192 5.51 19.68 11.19
N ARG A 193 4.76 20.79 11.01
CA ARG A 193 5.29 22.11 10.64
C ARG A 193 5.93 22.90 11.78
N TYR A 194 5.72 22.48 13.04
CA TYR A 194 6.31 23.11 14.23
C TYR A 194 7.59 22.40 14.70
N ARG A 195 8.27 21.68 13.82
CA ARG A 195 9.57 21.03 14.09
C ARG A 195 10.66 21.55 13.16
#